data_AF-A0A7J7QMJ5-F1
#
_entry.id   AF-A0A7J7QMJ5-F1
#
_cell.length_a   1.000
_cell.length_b   1.000
_cell.length_c   1.000
_cell.angle_alpha   90.00
_cell.angle_beta   90.00
_cell.angle_gamma   90.00
#
_symmetry.space_group_name_H-M   'P 1'
#
loop_
_entity.id
_entity.type
_entity.pdbx_description
1 polymer ?
#
loop_
_entity_poly.entity_id
_entity_poly.type
_entity_poly.pdbx_seq_one_letter_code
_entity_poly.pdbx_strand_id
1 'polypeptide(L)'
;MSYADSVGTRIRRFVADSFGVRGSKNLTSWMLAGGLAYYFIYLPEQRRAQEIQAAREAAKRLAVAKGIADIDRSRPIPDPQDTGLIKGIKAVREQQQKQQESQQLQQQQQVGLQQQDQQQEQQQ
;
A
#
# COMPACT_ATOMS: atom_id res chain seq x y z
N MET A 1 13.39 34.11 -35.05
CA MET A 1 13.63 32.68 -34.76
C MET A 1 13.17 32.43 -33.33
N SER A 2 12.10 31.67 -33.11
CA SER A 2 11.41 31.60 -31.82
C SER A 2 12.24 30.81 -30.79
N TYR A 3 12.30 31.30 -29.55
CA TYR A 3 13.00 30.62 -28.45
C TYR A 3 12.43 29.21 -28.19
N ALA A 4 11.12 29.02 -28.42
CA ALA A 4 10.45 27.73 -28.26
C ALA A 4 10.99 26.65 -29.23
N ASP A 5 11.29 27.03 -30.48
CA ASP A 5 11.87 26.11 -31.47
C ASP A 5 13.27 25.65 -31.07
N SER A 6 14.05 26.54 -30.43
CA SER A 6 15.41 26.24 -29.97
C SER A 6 15.46 25.26 -28.79
N VAL A 7 14.45 25.29 -27.93
CA VAL A 7 14.36 24.41 -26.76
C VAL A 7 13.88 23.02 -27.20
N GLY A 8 12.86 22.96 -28.06
CA GLY A 8 12.37 21.70 -28.63
C GLY A 8 13.44 20.94 -29.43
N THR A 9 14.25 21.67 -30.20
CA THR A 9 15.35 21.07 -30.98
C THR A 9 16.46 20.52 -30.08
N ARG A 10 16.78 21.20 -28.97
CA ARG A 10 17.77 20.73 -27.99
C ARG A 10 17.29 19.47 -27.26
N ILE A 11 16.05 19.45 -26.78
CA ILE A 11 15.47 18.27 -26.11
C ILE A 11 15.44 17.07 -27.06
N ARG A 12 15.01 17.25 -28.31
CA ARG A 12 15.05 16.18 -29.32
C ARG A 12 16.47 15.66 -29.55
N ARG A 13 17.47 16.53 -29.57
CA ARG A 13 18.88 16.15 -29.75
C ARG A 13 19.42 15.39 -28.55
N PHE A 14 19.15 15.83 -27.32
CA PHE A 14 19.53 15.11 -26.10
C PHE A 14 18.88 13.72 -26.04
N VAL A 15 17.58 13.61 -26.36
CA VAL A 15 16.90 12.31 -26.41
C VAL A 15 17.51 11.42 -27.51
N ALA A 16 17.83 11.98 -28.67
CA ALA A 16 18.46 11.23 -29.77
C ALA A 16 19.88 10.75 -29.41
N ASP A 17 20.69 11.59 -28.75
CA ASP A 17 22.07 11.27 -28.36
C ASP A 17 22.12 10.32 -27.14
N SER A 18 21.20 10.46 -26.17
CA SER A 18 21.16 9.61 -24.97
C SER A 18 20.47 8.26 -25.19
N PHE A 19 19.45 8.20 -26.05
CA PHE A 19 18.71 6.95 -26.31
C PHE A 19 19.07 6.30 -27.66
N GLY A 20 20.07 6.85 -28.37
CA GLY A 20 20.61 6.25 -29.59
C GLY A 20 19.56 6.06 -30.68
N VAL A 21 18.52 6.88 -30.74
CA VAL A 21 17.36 6.70 -31.64
C VAL A 21 17.67 7.22 -33.05
N ARG A 22 18.73 6.73 -33.67
CA ARG A 22 19.02 6.93 -35.10
C ARG A 22 18.45 5.75 -35.88
N GLY A 23 17.15 5.78 -36.15
CA GLY A 23 16.48 4.83 -37.05
C GLY A 23 15.24 4.16 -36.46
N SER A 24 14.31 3.77 -37.35
CA SER A 24 13.00 3.18 -37.04
C SER A 24 13.06 1.94 -36.15
N LYS A 25 14.15 1.16 -36.24
CA LYS A 25 14.34 -0.07 -35.43
C LYS A 25 14.42 0.20 -33.93
N ASN A 26 15.02 1.32 -33.52
CA ASN A 26 15.15 1.67 -32.10
C ASN A 26 13.83 2.18 -31.51
N LEU A 27 12.91 2.68 -32.34
CA LEU A 27 11.55 3.03 -31.90
C LEU A 27 10.70 1.77 -31.70
N THR A 28 10.78 0.82 -32.63
CA THR A 28 10.07 -0.46 -32.53
C THR A 28 10.47 -1.22 -31.27
N SER A 29 11.76 -1.24 -30.90
CA SER A 29 12.21 -1.90 -29.67
C SER A 29 11.66 -1.22 -28.40
N TRP A 30 11.56 0.11 -28.37
CA TRP A 30 10.93 0.85 -27.27
C TRP A 30 9.42 0.61 -27.17
N MET A 31 8.72 0.55 -28.30
CA MET A 31 7.30 0.22 -28.33
C MET A 31 7.05 -1.21 -27.84
N LEU A 32 7.86 -2.17 -28.30
CA LEU A 32 7.80 -3.55 -27.82
C LEU A 32 8.11 -3.63 -26.31
N ALA A 33 9.17 -2.98 -25.86
CA ALA A 33 9.53 -2.96 -24.43
C ALA A 33 8.43 -2.32 -23.57
N GLY A 34 7.86 -1.19 -24.00
CA GLY A 34 6.74 -0.53 -23.33
C GLY A 34 5.45 -1.36 -23.35
N GLY A 35 5.17 -2.03 -24.47
CA GLY A 35 4.03 -2.93 -24.61
C GLY A 35 4.15 -4.16 -23.70
N LEU A 36 5.34 -4.77 -23.61
CA LEU A 36 5.61 -5.88 -22.70
C LEU A 36 5.49 -5.45 -21.24
N ALA A 37 6.04 -4.28 -20.87
CA ALA A 37 5.90 -3.74 -19.52
C ALA A 37 4.43 -3.50 -19.15
N TYR A 38 3.64 -2.92 -20.06
CA TYR A 38 2.20 -2.75 -19.87
C TYR A 38 1.47 -4.09 -19.70
N TYR A 39 1.81 -5.08 -20.53
CA TYR A 39 1.19 -6.40 -20.47
C TYR A 39 1.49 -7.14 -19.15
N PHE A 40 2.73 -7.09 -18.66
CA PHE A 40 3.10 -7.81 -17.44
C PHE A 40 2.74 -7.09 -16.14
N ILE A 41 2.75 -5.75 -16.12
CA ILE A 41 2.56 -5.00 -14.88
C ILE A 41 1.14 -4.47 -14.78
N TYR A 42 0.65 -3.83 -15.84
CA TYR A 42 -0.61 -3.09 -15.76
C TYR A 42 -1.82 -3.99 -16.00
N LEU A 43 -1.74 -4.90 -16.97
CA LEU A 43 -2.86 -5.78 -17.32
C LEU A 43 -3.30 -6.72 -16.19
N PRO A 44 -2.42 -7.42 -15.44
CA PRO A 44 -2.88 -8.28 -14.35
C PRO A 44 -3.51 -7.49 -13.20
N GLU A 45 -2.97 -6.30 -12.88
CA GLU A 45 -3.57 -5.41 -11.87
C GLU A 45 -4.96 -4.94 -12.31
N GLN A 46 -5.13 -4.61 -13.59
CA GLN A 46 -6.43 -4.21 -14.13
C GLN A 46 -7.45 -5.35 -14.08
N ARG A 47 -7.03 -6.59 -14.37
CA ARG A 47 -7.89 -7.78 -14.27
C ARG A 47 -8.33 -8.04 -12.83
N ARG A 48 -7.39 -7.99 -11.88
CA ARG A 48 -7.69 -8.13 -10.44
C ARG A 48 -8.66 -7.07 -9.96
N ALA A 49 -8.47 -5.81 -10.36
CA ALA A 49 -9.37 -4.73 -10.00
C ALA A 49 -10.79 -4.95 -10.56
N GLN A 50 -10.91 -5.43 -11.80
CA GLN A 50 -12.21 -5.77 -12.41
C GLN A 50 -12.89 -6.93 -11.68
N GLU A 51 -12.16 -7.97 -11.31
CA GLU A 51 -12.70 -9.12 -10.55
C GLU A 51 -13.22 -8.69 -9.18
N ILE A 52 -12.46 -7.86 -8.46
CA ILE A 52 -12.90 -7.32 -7.16
C ILE A 52 -14.15 -6.46 -7.33
N GLN A 53 -14.22 -5.63 -8.37
CA GLN A 53 -15.41 -4.82 -8.66
C GLN A 53 -16.61 -5.71 -9.00
N ALA A 54 -16.44 -6.71 -9.86
CA ALA A 54 -17.50 -7.64 -10.22
C ALA A 54 -18.02 -8.44 -9.01
N ALA A 55 -17.12 -8.92 -8.13
CA ALA A 55 -17.48 -9.61 -6.90
C ALA A 55 -18.25 -8.68 -5.93
N ARG A 56 -17.82 -7.42 -5.79
CA ARG A 56 -18.55 -6.41 -5.00
C ARG A 56 -19.93 -6.13 -5.57
N GLU A 57 -20.06 -6.00 -6.88
CA GLU A 57 -21.36 -5.80 -7.53
C GLU A 57 -22.30 -7.00 -7.34
N ALA A 58 -21.78 -8.22 -7.49
CA ALA A 58 -22.56 -9.44 -7.27
C ALA A 58 -23.03 -9.53 -5.80
N ALA A 59 -22.14 -9.22 -4.85
CA ALA A 59 -22.48 -9.17 -3.42
C ALA A 59 -23.54 -8.11 -3.12
N LYS A 60 -23.42 -6.90 -3.71
CA LYS A 60 -24.43 -5.84 -3.59
C LYS A 60 -25.79 -6.30 -4.13
N ARG A 61 -25.83 -6.88 -5.33
CA ARG A 61 -27.08 -7.39 -5.94
C ARG A 61 -27.74 -8.45 -5.06
N LEU A 62 -26.95 -9.35 -4.48
CA LEU A 62 -27.46 -10.40 -3.59
C LEU A 62 -27.96 -9.83 -2.24
N ALA A 63 -27.29 -8.80 -1.69
CA ALA A 63 -27.76 -8.12 -0.49
C ALA A 63 -29.10 -7.39 -0.69
N VAL A 64 -29.29 -6.78 -1.87
CA VAL A 64 -30.57 -6.17 -2.28
C VAL A 64 -31.65 -7.23 -2.44
N ALA A 65 -31.34 -8.33 -3.14
CA ALA A 65 -32.29 -9.43 -3.33
C ALA A 65 -32.74 -10.07 -2.00
N LYS A 66 -31.85 -10.12 -1.02
CA LYS A 66 -32.14 -10.62 0.34
C LYS A 66 -32.83 -9.57 1.24
N GLY A 67 -33.06 -8.35 0.75
CA GLY A 67 -33.66 -7.26 1.53
C GLY A 67 -32.80 -6.77 2.70
N ILE A 68 -31.51 -7.13 2.73
CA ILE A 68 -30.56 -6.73 3.79
C ILE A 68 -30.03 -5.32 3.53
N ALA A 69 -30.00 -4.90 2.26
CA ALA A 69 -29.61 -3.56 1.85
C ALA A 69 -30.74 -2.95 1.01
N ASP A 70 -31.45 -1.98 1.59
CA ASP A 70 -32.34 -1.11 0.82
C ASP A 70 -31.49 -0.04 0.14
N ILE A 71 -31.47 -0.02 -1.19
CA ILE A 71 -30.81 1.06 -1.94
C ILE A 71 -31.79 2.21 -1.95
N ASP A 72 -31.73 3.05 -0.92
CA ASP A 72 -32.44 4.32 -0.90
C ASP A 72 -31.82 5.24 -1.99
N ARG A 73 -32.35 5.13 -3.21
CA ARG A 73 -31.93 5.91 -4.38
C ARG A 73 -32.18 7.42 -4.20
N SER A 74 -32.87 7.83 -3.14
CA SER A 74 -33.10 9.25 -2.83
C SER A 74 -31.94 9.89 -2.08
N ARG A 75 -31.04 9.09 -1.47
CA ARG A 75 -29.90 9.62 -0.71
C ARG A 75 -28.62 9.61 -1.57
N PRO A 76 -27.80 10.66 -1.49
CA PRO A 76 -26.49 10.67 -2.14
C PRO A 76 -25.64 9.52 -1.59
N ILE A 77 -24.92 8.84 -2.48
CA ILE A 77 -24.01 7.75 -2.13
C ILE A 77 -22.97 8.31 -1.14
N PRO A 78 -22.82 7.72 0.07
CA PRO A 78 -21.84 8.20 1.03
C PRO A 78 -20.43 8.11 0.45
N ASP A 79 -19.62 9.15 0.69
CA ASP A 79 -18.25 9.24 0.21
C ASP A 79 -17.46 8.01 0.69
N PRO A 80 -16.76 7.28 -0.20
CA PRO A 80 -15.86 6.20 0.20
C PRO A 80 -14.87 6.57 1.32
N GLN A 81 -14.54 7.86 1.47
CA GLN A 81 -13.65 8.35 2.52
C GLN A 81 -14.22 8.23 3.95
N ASP A 82 -15.53 8.05 4.14
CA ASP A 82 -16.13 7.85 5.47
C ASP A 82 -15.78 6.48 6.11
N THR A 83 -15.20 5.55 5.34
CA THR A 83 -14.69 4.26 5.87
C THR A 83 -13.17 4.24 6.11
N GLY A 84 -12.50 5.39 6.00
CA GLY A 84 -11.03 5.46 5.92
C GLY A 84 -10.27 6.05 7.11
N LEU A 85 -10.92 6.51 8.18
CA LEU A 85 -10.21 7.05 9.35
C LEU A 85 -10.73 6.45 10.66
N ILE A 86 -10.23 5.26 11.02
CA ILE A 86 -10.40 4.71 12.37
C ILE A 86 -9.55 5.56 13.33
N LYS A 87 -10.12 6.67 13.81
CA LYS A 87 -9.53 7.50 14.85
C LYS A 87 -9.76 6.81 16.20
N GLY A 88 -8.82 5.97 16.62
CA GLY A 88 -8.94 5.23 17.90
C GLY A 88 -7.75 4.38 18.36
N ILE A 89 -6.71 4.20 17.54
CA ILE A 89 -5.63 3.23 17.84
C ILE A 89 -4.69 3.69 18.99
N LYS A 90 -4.74 4.97 19.40
CA LYS A 90 -3.90 5.49 20.48
C LYS A 90 -4.18 4.81 21.83
N ALA A 91 -5.45 4.69 22.20
CA ALA A 91 -5.83 4.11 23.50
C ALA A 91 -5.44 2.63 23.62
N VAL A 92 -5.61 1.86 22.53
CA VAL A 92 -5.23 0.44 22.49
C VAL A 92 -3.70 0.29 22.56
N ARG A 93 -2.94 1.16 21.87
CA ARG A 93 -1.48 1.16 21.89
C ARG A 93 -0.91 1.51 23.27
N GLU A 94 -1.49 2.49 23.96
CA GLU A 94 -1.07 2.89 25.32
C GLU A 94 -1.32 1.78 26.35
N GLN A 95 -2.44 1.05 26.23
CA GLN A 95 -2.71 -0.10 27.09
C GLN A 95 -1.71 -1.24 26.85
N GLN A 96 -1.37 -1.52 25.59
CA GLN A 96 -0.37 -2.54 25.26
C GLN A 96 1.02 -2.16 25.77
N GLN A 97 1.41 -0.89 25.68
CA GLN A 97 2.70 -0.41 26.21
C GLN A 97 2.78 -0.55 27.73
N LYS A 98 1.74 -0.16 28.48
CA LYS A 98 1.70 -0.35 29.94
C LYS A 98 1.75 -1.82 30.35
N GLN A 99 1.08 -2.70 29.59
CA GLN A 99 1.13 -4.14 29.84
C GLN A 99 2.54 -4.70 29.61
N GLN A 100 3.21 -4.29 28.53
CA GLN A 100 4.60 -4.70 28.25
C GLN A 100 5.58 -4.23 29.33
N GLU A 101 5.44 -2.98 29.79
CA GLU A 101 6.29 -2.41 30.84
C GLU A 101 6.08 -3.14 32.18
N SER A 102 4.84 -3.46 32.54
CA SER A 102 4.54 -4.24 33.74
C SER A 102 5.12 -5.67 33.70
N GLN A 103 5.14 -6.31 32.53
CA GLN A 103 5.72 -7.65 32.36
C GLN A 103 7.25 -7.62 32.47
N GLN A 104 7.90 -6.59 31.91
CA GLN A 104 9.35 -6.42 32.02
C GLN A 104 9.80 -6.17 33.45
N LEU A 105 9.04 -5.38 34.22
CA LEU A 105 9.32 -5.13 35.64
C LEU A 105 9.21 -6.41 36.48
N GLN A 106 8.23 -7.28 36.20
CA GLN A 106 8.11 -8.56 36.89
C GLN A 106 9.27 -9.52 36.57
N GLN A 107 9.72 -9.55 35.32
CA GLN A 107 10.88 -10.37 34.92
C GLN A 107 12.16 -9.89 35.61
N GLN A 108 12.39 -8.58 35.70
CA GLN A 108 13.56 -8.04 36.41
C GLN A 108 13.55 -8.37 37.91
N GLN A 109 12.38 -8.33 38.56
CA GLN A 109 12.27 -8.72 39.98
C GLN A 109 12.55 -10.21 40.18
N GLN A 110 12.05 -11.09 39.32
CA GLN A 110 12.33 -12.52 39.40
C GLN A 110 13.81 -12.83 39.16
N VAL A 111 14.43 -12.18 38.18
CA VAL A 111 15.87 -12.34 37.90
C VAL A 111 16.72 -11.79 39.05
N GLY A 112 16.30 -10.68 39.68
CA GLY A 112 16.97 -10.13 40.86
C GLY A 112 16.89 -11.04 42.09
N LEU A 113 15.73 -11.65 42.34
CA LEU A 113 15.56 -12.63 43.42
C LEU A 113 16.42 -13.88 43.20
N GLN A 114 16.45 -14.41 41.97
CA GLN A 114 17.30 -15.56 41.64
C GLN A 114 18.80 -15.27 41.83
N GLN A 115 19.25 -14.03 41.55
CA GLN A 115 20.64 -13.65 41.78
C GLN A 115 20.97 -13.53 43.28
N GLN A 116 20.02 -13.11 44.12
CA GLN A 116 20.22 -13.08 45.57
C GLN A 116 20.31 -14.49 46.16
N ASP A 117 19.49 -15.43 45.70
CA ASP A 117 19.54 -16.82 46.15
C ASP A 117 20.88 -17.48 45.77
N GLN A 118 21.37 -17.25 44.54
CA GLN A 118 22.67 -17.78 44.09
C GLN A 118 23.87 -17.19 44.86
N GLN A 119 23.77 -15.94 45.34
CA GLN A 119 24.83 -15.33 46.16
C GLN A 119 24.84 -15.84 47.60
N GLN A 120 23.70 -16.34 48.11
CA GLN A 120 23.63 -16.97 49.43
C GLN A 120 24.13 -18.42 49.40
N GLU A 121 23.95 -19.14 48.29
CA GLU A 121 24.52 -20.50 48.12
C GLU A 121 26.05 -20.50 47.97
N GLN A 122 26.67 -19.44 47.46
CA GLN A 122 28.14 -19.35 47.35
C GLN A 122 28.85 -18.98 48.67
N GLN A 123 28.12 -18.64 49.72
CA GLN A 123 28.67 -18.24 51.03
C GLN A 123 28.59 -19.34 52.10
N GLN A 124 28.14 -20.54 51.74
CA GLN A 124 28.20 -21.76 52.58
C GLN A 124 29.27 -22.70 52.06
#